data_AF-A0A401IW64-F1
#
_entry.id   AF-A0A401IW64-F1
#
_cell.length_a   1.000
_cell.length_b   1.000
_cell.length_c   1.000
_cell.angle_alpha   90.00
_cell.angle_beta   90.00
_cell.angle_gamma   90.00
#
_symmetry.space_group_name_H-M   'P 1'
#
loop_
_entity.id
_entity.type
_entity.pdbx_description
1 polymer ?
#
loop_
_entity_poly.entity_id
_entity_poly.type
_entity_poly.pdbx_seq_one_letter_code
_entity_poly.pdbx_strand_id
1 'polypeptide(L)'
;MAKMLNLRDFDFSNIGSTFELDEVTPKFETEERLDSQGKPILAQDGRPRKFNTDLIVGYKYSVTILDGRFRKKSTQITVNDLNCPITNEEIMKQDRVKCKFTDLQPSMAANPMYYKADAIELLTTIK
;
A
#
# COMPACT_ATOMS: atom_id res chain seq x y z
N MET A 1 7.66 -0.10 -38.92
CA MET A 1 6.52 0.59 -38.28
C MET A 1 6.79 0.61 -36.78
N ALA A 2 6.84 1.78 -36.14
CA ALA A 2 7.10 1.86 -34.71
C ALA A 2 5.85 1.44 -33.93
N LYS A 3 6.01 0.62 -32.88
CA LYS A 3 4.92 0.27 -31.97
C LYS A 3 4.62 1.44 -31.03
N MET A 4 3.36 1.63 -30.67
CA MET A 4 2.98 2.61 -29.65
C MET A 4 3.48 2.16 -28.28
N LEU A 5 4.01 3.10 -27.50
CA LEU A 5 4.45 2.90 -26.13
C LEU A 5 3.26 2.51 -25.24
N ASN A 6 3.41 1.45 -24.45
CA ASN A 6 2.41 0.93 -23.54
C ASN A 6 2.93 1.00 -22.09
N LEU A 7 2.02 1.06 -21.12
CA LEU A 7 2.30 0.94 -19.70
C LEU A 7 3.14 -0.33 -19.38
N ARG A 8 2.92 -1.43 -20.12
CA ARG A 8 3.69 -2.68 -19.98
C ARG A 8 5.16 -2.58 -20.38
N ASP A 9 5.54 -1.55 -21.12
CA ASP A 9 6.94 -1.32 -21.50
C ASP A 9 7.76 -0.72 -20.35
N PHE A 10 7.11 -0.37 -19.23
CA PHE A 10 7.74 0.12 -18.02
C PHE A 10 7.78 -0.96 -16.94
N ASP A 11 8.95 -1.14 -16.33
CA ASP A 11 9.10 -1.98 -15.16
C ASP A 11 8.77 -1.18 -13.88
N PHE A 12 7.57 -1.42 -13.35
CA PHE A 12 7.13 -0.84 -12.09
C PHE A 12 7.38 -1.75 -10.89
N SER A 13 7.98 -2.93 -11.08
CA SER A 13 8.30 -3.82 -9.95
C SER A 13 9.49 -3.31 -9.13
N ASN A 14 10.36 -2.48 -9.74
CA ASN A 14 11.58 -1.99 -9.12
C ASN A 14 11.54 -0.47 -8.93
N ILE A 15 10.74 0.00 -7.97
CA ILE A 15 10.62 1.43 -7.67
C ILE A 15 11.69 1.98 -6.74
N GLY A 16 12.40 1.12 -6.02
CA GLY A 16 13.36 1.46 -4.97
C GLY A 16 13.45 0.32 -3.97
N SER A 17 14.50 0.35 -3.14
CA SER A 17 14.75 -0.66 -2.10
C SER A 17 14.61 -0.11 -0.69
N THR A 18 14.66 1.21 -0.54
CA THR A 18 14.63 1.88 0.77
C THR A 18 13.61 3.01 0.75
N PHE A 19 12.86 3.10 1.84
CA PHE A 19 11.73 4.01 1.96
C PHE A 19 11.81 4.78 3.28
N GLU A 20 11.19 5.94 3.29
CA GLU A 20 10.86 6.70 4.50
C GLU A 20 9.39 6.47 4.80
N LEU A 21 9.08 6.13 6.05
CA LEU A 21 7.73 5.86 6.49
C LEU A 21 7.07 7.14 6.98
N ASP A 22 5.97 7.53 6.33
CA ASP A 22 5.26 8.79 6.60
C ASP A 22 4.04 8.54 7.51
N GLU A 23 3.30 7.45 7.28
CA GLU A 23 2.08 7.11 8.03
C GLU A 23 1.78 5.62 7.94
N VAL A 24 1.16 5.06 8.98
CA VAL A 24 0.54 3.73 8.97
C VAL A 24 -0.97 3.82 9.22
N THR A 25 -1.76 3.11 8.42
CA THR A 25 -3.22 3.00 8.59
C THR A 25 -3.67 1.54 8.57
N PRO A 26 -4.66 1.15 9.39
CA PRO A 26 -5.18 -0.21 9.37
C PRO A 26 -5.90 -0.51 8.06
N LYS A 27 -5.73 -1.75 7.57
CA LYS A 27 -6.54 -2.32 6.51
C LYS A 27 -7.60 -3.21 7.13
N PHE A 28 -8.86 -2.87 6.89
CA PHE A 28 -9.99 -3.65 7.35
C PHE A 28 -10.38 -4.73 6.33
N GLU A 29 -10.91 -5.83 6.84
CA GLU A 29 -11.63 -6.80 6.02
C GLU A 29 -12.82 -6.11 5.35
N THR A 30 -13.21 -6.61 4.19
CA THR A 30 -14.38 -6.08 3.48
C THR A 30 -15.40 -7.17 3.23
N GLU A 31 -16.67 -6.84 3.43
CA GLU A 31 -17.81 -7.71 3.16
C GLU A 31 -18.78 -7.08 2.15
N GLU A 32 -19.58 -7.94 1.51
CA GLU A 32 -20.72 -7.52 0.71
C GLU A 32 -21.99 -7.60 1.57
N ARG A 33 -22.88 -6.62 1.43
CA ARG A 33 -24.11 -6.55 2.22
C ARG A 33 -25.33 -6.62 1.33
N LEU A 34 -26.42 -7.15 1.87
CA LEU A 34 -27.73 -7.16 1.23
C LEU A 34 -28.56 -5.96 1.73
N ASP A 35 -29.42 -5.44 0.86
CA ASP A 35 -30.44 -4.46 1.22
C ASP A 35 -31.64 -5.11 1.93
N SER A 36 -32.62 -4.30 2.33
CA SER A 36 -33.84 -4.78 3.01
C SER A 36 -34.72 -5.72 2.16
N GLN A 37 -34.42 -5.87 0.87
CA GLN A 37 -35.11 -6.76 -0.07
C GLN A 37 -34.29 -8.02 -0.38
N GLY A 38 -33.13 -8.21 0.29
CA GLY A 38 -32.23 -9.34 0.08
C GLY A 38 -31.38 -9.23 -1.18
N LYS A 39 -31.26 -8.05 -1.80
CA LYS A 39 -30.44 -7.83 -2.99
C LYS A 39 -29.06 -7.25 -2.62
N PRO A 40 -27.98 -7.59 -3.34
CA PRO A 40 -26.66 -7.01 -3.08
C PRO A 40 -26.69 -5.48 -3.22
N ILE A 41 -26.12 -4.79 -2.24
CA ILE A 41 -25.95 -3.33 -2.34
C ILE A 41 -24.83 -3.07 -3.35
N LEU A 42 -25.14 -2.33 -4.42
CA LEU A 42 -24.21 -2.06 -5.51
C LEU A 42 -23.48 -0.72 -5.32
N ALA A 43 -22.27 -0.63 -5.85
CA ALA A 43 -21.54 0.60 -6.04
C ALA A 43 -22.01 1.31 -7.33
N GLN A 44 -21.52 2.53 -7.57
CA GLN A 44 -21.90 3.34 -8.74
C GLN A 44 -21.56 2.67 -10.08
N ASP A 45 -20.59 1.76 -10.10
CA ASP A 45 -20.17 0.98 -11.26
C ASP A 45 -21.02 -0.30 -11.49
N GLY A 46 -22.03 -0.53 -10.64
CA GLY A 46 -22.93 -1.68 -10.73
C GLY A 46 -22.38 -2.98 -10.13
N ARG A 47 -21.18 -2.98 -9.54
CA ARG A 47 -20.62 -4.15 -8.83
C ARG A 47 -21.07 -4.15 -7.36
N PRO A 48 -21.09 -5.32 -6.69
CA PRO A 48 -21.33 -5.37 -5.25
C PRO A 48 -20.38 -4.43 -4.49
N ARG A 49 -20.96 -3.57 -3.67
CA ARG A 49 -20.21 -2.63 -2.85
C ARG A 49 -19.57 -3.38 -1.69
N LYS A 50 -18.26 -3.17 -1.56
CA LYS A 50 -17.48 -3.65 -0.42
C LYS A 50 -17.59 -2.66 0.74
N PHE A 51 -17.94 -3.16 1.92
CA PHE A 51 -18.01 -2.40 3.16
C PHE A 51 -16.91 -2.87 4.09
N ASN A 52 -16.19 -1.95 4.72
CA ASN A 52 -15.22 -2.32 5.75
C ASN A 52 -15.97 -2.90 6.96
N THR A 53 -15.45 -3.99 7.51
CA THR A 53 -15.80 -4.46 8.84
C THR A 53 -14.89 -3.81 9.88
N ASP A 54 -15.08 -4.15 11.15
CA ASP A 54 -14.19 -3.70 12.23
C ASP A 54 -12.94 -4.60 12.38
N LEU A 55 -12.83 -5.68 11.58
CA LEU A 55 -11.71 -6.61 11.65
C LEU A 55 -10.52 -6.10 10.85
N ILE A 56 -9.40 -5.87 11.54
CA ILE A 56 -8.12 -5.54 10.89
C ILE A 56 -7.55 -6.83 10.27
N VAL A 57 -7.10 -6.74 9.02
CA VAL A 57 -6.47 -7.83 8.24
C VAL A 57 -5.09 -7.46 7.70
N GLY A 58 -4.57 -6.30 8.09
CA GLY A 58 -3.27 -5.83 7.70
C GLY A 58 -3.08 -4.34 7.89
N TYR A 59 -2.03 -3.80 7.30
CA TYR A 59 -1.68 -2.40 7.40
C TYR A 59 -1.27 -1.83 6.05
N LYS A 60 -1.54 -0.53 5.89
CA LYS A 60 -1.15 0.28 4.73
C LYS A 60 -0.12 1.29 5.20
N TYR A 61 1.02 1.31 4.55
CA TYR A 61 2.14 2.18 4.85
C TYR A 61 2.24 3.25 3.75
N SER A 62 2.01 4.50 4.10
CA SER A 62 2.33 5.65 3.24
C SER A 62 3.82 5.91 3.34
N VAL A 63 4.51 5.89 2.21
CA VAL A 63 5.97 5.97 2.18
C VAL A 63 6.47 6.91 1.11
N THR A 64 7.65 7.46 1.35
CA THR A 64 8.44 8.22 0.39
C THR A 64 9.67 7.42 -0.05
N ILE A 65 9.86 7.29 -1.36
CA ILE A 65 10.95 6.50 -1.95
C ILE A 65 12.29 7.23 -1.79
N LEU A 66 13.29 6.56 -1.21
CA LEU A 66 14.59 7.19 -0.90
C LEU A 66 15.69 6.94 -1.95
N ASP A 67 15.51 5.97 -2.84
CA ASP A 67 16.47 5.56 -3.85
C ASP A 67 15.81 5.29 -5.23
N GLY A 68 16.61 4.86 -6.20
CA GLY A 68 16.13 4.48 -7.53
C GLY A 68 15.59 5.64 -8.39
N ARG A 69 14.94 5.27 -9.50
CA ARG A 69 14.41 6.20 -10.50
C ARG A 69 13.25 7.06 -10.00
N PHE A 70 12.54 6.58 -8.97
CA PHE A 70 11.35 7.21 -8.44
C PHE A 70 11.58 7.89 -7.07
N ARG A 71 12.85 8.16 -6.73
CA ARG A 71 13.22 8.89 -5.51
C ARG A 71 12.42 10.18 -5.34
N LYS A 72 12.02 10.47 -4.10
CA LYS A 72 11.15 11.60 -3.69
C LYS A 72 9.69 11.50 -4.14
N LYS A 73 9.27 10.40 -4.76
CA LYS A 73 7.85 10.12 -4.98
C LYS A 73 7.29 9.35 -3.77
N SER A 74 6.00 9.51 -3.55
CA SER A 74 5.29 8.82 -2.46
C SER A 74 4.28 7.82 -3.03
N THR A 75 4.06 6.73 -2.30
CA THR A 75 3.08 5.68 -2.64
C THR A 75 2.58 5.01 -1.37
N GLN A 76 1.62 4.10 -1.53
CA GLN A 76 1.12 3.26 -0.45
C GLN A 76 1.49 1.81 -0.71
N ILE A 77 2.04 1.16 0.31
CA ILE A 77 2.39 -0.26 0.31
C ILE A 77 1.49 -0.98 1.31
N THR A 78 0.77 -2.00 0.87
CA THR A 78 -0.09 -2.81 1.73
C THR A 78 0.63 -4.09 2.16
N VAL A 79 0.63 -4.39 3.46
CA VAL A 79 1.05 -5.68 4.01
C VAL A 79 -0.17 -6.34 4.64
N ASN A 80 -0.51 -7.55 4.20
CA ASN A 80 -1.66 -8.31 4.73
C ASN A 80 -1.24 -9.18 5.92
N ASP A 81 -0.61 -8.54 6.91
CA ASP A 81 -0.13 -9.16 8.14
C ASP A 81 -0.54 -8.27 9.33
N LEU A 82 -0.91 -8.89 10.44
CA LEU A 82 -1.28 -8.20 11.68
C LEU A 82 -0.06 -7.70 12.46
N ASN A 83 1.15 -8.12 12.09
CA ASN A 83 2.38 -7.60 12.67
C ASN A 83 2.62 -6.15 12.20
N CYS A 84 2.31 -5.19 13.06
CA CYS A 84 2.61 -3.78 12.85
C CYS A 84 3.78 -3.35 13.74
N PRO A 85 5.01 -3.27 13.21
CA PRO A 85 6.19 -3.01 14.05
C PRO A 85 6.34 -1.55 14.48
N ILE A 86 5.45 -0.64 14.06
CA ILE A 86 5.51 0.78 14.39
C ILE A 86 4.15 1.45 14.35
N THR A 87 3.95 2.46 15.19
CA THR A 87 2.75 3.30 15.29
C THR A 87 2.99 4.71 14.74
N ASN A 88 1.91 5.44 14.42
CA ASN A 88 2.00 6.85 14.01
C ASN A 88 2.64 7.73 15.10
N GLU A 89 2.42 7.43 16.39
CA GLU A 89 3.06 8.16 17.47
C GLU A 89 4.59 7.98 17.49
N GLU A 90 5.08 6.77 17.17
CA GLU A 90 6.52 6.49 17.09
C GLU A 90 7.15 7.09 15.83
N ILE A 91 6.42 7.13 14.72
CA ILE A 91 6.84 7.82 13.49
C ILE A 91 7.04 9.31 13.78
N MET A 92 6.06 9.96 14.41
CA MET A 92 6.12 11.40 14.73
C MET A 92 7.23 11.77 15.73
N LYS A 93 7.70 10.83 16.55
CA LYS A 93 8.79 11.05 17.51
C LYS A 93 10.18 10.98 16.88
N GLN A 94 10.31 10.49 15.65
CA GLN A 94 11.58 10.31 14.96
C GLN A 94 11.69 11.30 13.81
N ASP A 95 12.88 11.87 13.58
CA ASP A 95 13.09 12.77 12.44
C ASP A 95 12.81 12.08 11.11
N ARG A 96 13.22 10.80 11.00
CA ARG A 96 13.04 9.95 9.81
C ARG A 96 12.98 8.49 10.22
N VAL A 97 11.91 7.79 9.86
CA VAL A 97 11.83 6.33 9.99
C VAL A 97 12.14 5.72 8.63
N LYS A 98 13.21 4.92 8.54
CA LYS A 98 13.56 4.21 7.31
C LYS A 98 13.09 2.77 7.37
N CYS A 99 12.64 2.24 6.24
CA CYS A 99 12.20 0.86 6.14
C CYS A 99 12.51 0.24 4.78
N LYS A 100 12.36 -1.09 4.72
CA LYS A 100 12.34 -1.92 3.53
C LYS A 100 11.09 -2.79 3.54
N PHE A 101 10.75 -3.32 2.37
CA PHE A 101 9.65 -4.25 2.18
C PHE A 101 10.15 -5.51 1.48
N THR A 102 9.68 -6.68 1.91
CA THR A 102 10.00 -7.95 1.26
C THR A 102 8.97 -8.27 0.18
N ASP A 103 9.44 -8.83 -0.93
CA ASP A 103 8.62 -9.26 -2.07
C ASP A 103 7.64 -8.19 -2.58
N LEU A 104 8.15 -6.95 -2.71
CA LEU A 104 7.40 -5.80 -3.19
C LEU A 104 6.88 -6.03 -4.61
N GLN A 105 5.57 -5.89 -4.81
CA GLN A 105 4.91 -6.07 -6.10
C GLN A 105 3.87 -4.99 -6.35
N PRO A 106 3.65 -4.57 -7.61
CA PRO A 106 2.53 -3.72 -7.96
C PRO A 106 1.20 -4.42 -7.61
N SER A 107 0.33 -3.73 -6.87
CA SER A 107 -1.04 -4.17 -6.57
C SER A 107 -2.06 -3.46 -7.47
N MET A 108 -1.75 -2.24 -7.89
CA MET A 108 -2.52 -1.47 -8.86
C MET A 108 -1.57 -0.66 -9.75
N ALA A 109 -1.48 -1.03 -11.02
CA ALA A 109 -0.72 -0.29 -12.04
C ALA A 109 -1.62 0.76 -12.73
N ALA A 110 -2.10 1.74 -11.96
CA ALA A 110 -2.94 2.84 -12.44
C ALA A 110 -2.50 4.19 -11.84
N ASN A 111 -3.36 5.21 -11.87
CA ASN A 111 -3.12 6.49 -11.22
C ASN A 111 -4.15 6.70 -10.07
N PRO A 112 -3.73 6.68 -8.80
CA PRO A 112 -2.37 6.44 -8.30
C PRO A 112 -1.92 4.96 -8.39
N MET A 113 -0.61 4.75 -8.34
CA MET A 113 0.00 3.41 -8.34
C MET A 113 0.24 2.94 -6.92
N TYR A 114 -0.14 1.69 -6.64
CA TYR A 114 -0.05 1.07 -5.32
C TYR A 114 0.69 -0.26 -5.36
N TYR A 115 1.25 -0.62 -4.21
CA TYR A 115 2.06 -1.83 -4.04
C TYR A 115 1.52 -2.69 -2.91
N LYS A 116 1.96 -3.95 -2.92
CA LYS A 116 1.83 -4.90 -1.82
C LYS A 116 3.20 -5.49 -1.51
N ALA A 117 3.38 -5.93 -0.28
CA ALA A 117 4.56 -6.61 0.18
C ALA A 117 4.18 -7.69 1.20
N ASP A 118 5.08 -8.62 1.44
CA ASP A 118 4.86 -9.72 2.38
C ASP A 118 5.15 -9.27 3.82
N ALA A 119 6.17 -8.42 4.02
CA ALA A 119 6.50 -7.84 5.30
C ALA A 119 7.18 -6.46 5.17
N ILE A 120 7.28 -5.77 6.30
CA ILE A 120 8.04 -4.53 6.48
C ILE A 120 9.19 -4.76 7.46
N GLU A 121 10.36 -4.24 7.14
CA GLU A 121 11.54 -4.25 8.00
C GLU A 121 11.95 -2.81 8.31
N LEU A 122 11.97 -2.44 9.59
CA LEU A 122 12.43 -1.12 10.03
C LEU A 122 13.97 -1.12 10.09
N LEU A 123 14.58 -0.17 9.39
CA LEU A 123 16.02 0.02 9.42
C LEU A 123 16.36 0.86 10.64
N THR A 124 16.71 0.20 11.74
CA THR A 124 17.16 0.90 12.94
C THR A 124 18.43 1.68 12.63
N THR A 125 18.42 2.97 12.89
CA THR A 125 19.67 3.74 12.93
C THR A 125 20.30 3.40 14.28
N ILE A 126 21.26 2.48 14.30
CA ILE A 126 22.12 2.31 15.48
C ILE A 126 22.73 3.69 15.73
N LYS A 127 22.35 4.31 16.86
CA LYS A 127 22.97 5.55 17.34
C LYS A 127 24.35 5.25 17.90
#